data_AF-A0AAW8VHL1-F1
#
_entry.id   AF-A0AAW8VHL1-F1
#
_cell.length_a   1.000
_cell.length_b   1.000
_cell.length_c   1.000
_cell.angle_alpha   90.00
_cell.angle_beta   90.00
_cell.angle_gamma   90.00
#
_symmetry.space_group_name_H-M   'P 1'
#
loop_
_entity.id
_entity.type
_entity.pdbx_description
1 polymer ?
#
loop_
_entity_poly.entity_id
_entity_poly.type
_entity_poly.pdbx_seq_one_letter_code
_entity_poly.pdbx_strand_id
1 'polypeptide(L)'
;MMDQNYYTTIVRNIGKELILDYINNDKILGGLNGPYDDPETPVRNLCHLIIITSLEIKIFNNSKYIDILEKMSRELCGLQSEDGLFIMRLKKEKDLCNGVIGHSWVIEALLYLHMVFKEEKYLNMAAQIASKHSFDERLNLWAIPNKVPTDLTIDYTFNHQLWYAASLAELNNVLKNTIFQQQLDCFILSLDLNMTNSGYGKIAHTIYRRLGKIATIKSCVKRMINLTNDFLSRKSMAYKEEGYHVFNLMALARISNVYPNYKLECNKKIIKALQYVNTDSFFKGLNNPMYHLDQSLHNDLSDSETQFNIYGYPYNVPAFELCYISKIYKGIISPNVVERCLCEQWAKTYNMKVNRLSNNVHDVCTINYRIYEYYRYLEINHE
;
A
#
# COMPACT_ATOMS: atom_id res chain seq x y z
N MET A 1 -17.84 16.56 16.78
CA MET A 1 -17.44 16.31 15.39
C MET A 1 -16.21 17.14 15.12
N MET A 2 -15.10 16.51 14.74
CA MET A 2 -13.91 17.24 14.29
C MET A 2 -14.13 17.55 12.80
N ASP A 3 -13.98 18.81 12.40
CA ASP A 3 -14.08 19.23 11.01
C ASP A 3 -12.93 18.62 10.18
N GLN A 4 -13.14 18.36 8.90
CA GLN A 4 -12.12 17.88 7.96
C GLN A 4 -10.87 18.76 7.94
N ASN A 5 -11.05 20.07 8.18
CA ASN A 5 -9.95 21.02 8.36
C ASN A 5 -9.05 20.67 9.55
N TYR A 6 -9.61 20.18 10.65
CA TYR A 6 -8.85 19.78 11.84
C TYR A 6 -7.89 18.62 11.55
N TYR A 7 -8.39 17.56 10.90
CA TYR A 7 -7.55 16.42 10.53
C TYR A 7 -6.46 16.81 9.52
N THR A 8 -6.81 17.66 8.56
CA THR A 8 -5.83 18.20 7.61
C THR A 8 -4.71 18.96 8.33
N THR A 9 -5.04 19.81 9.32
CA THR A 9 -4.03 20.52 10.11
C THR A 9 -3.11 19.56 10.85
N ILE A 10 -3.66 18.55 11.54
CA ILE A 10 -2.84 17.61 12.32
C ILE A 10 -1.94 16.78 11.41
N VAL A 11 -2.47 16.16 10.36
CA VAL A 11 -1.68 15.37 9.41
C VAL A 11 -0.53 16.19 8.85
N ARG A 12 -0.80 17.43 8.45
CA ARG A 12 0.24 18.30 7.90
C ARG A 12 1.26 18.73 8.94
N ASN A 13 0.87 18.91 10.19
CA ASN A 13 1.83 19.16 11.26
C ASN A 13 2.76 17.98 11.47
N ILE A 14 2.23 16.74 11.49
CA ILE A 14 3.05 15.52 11.54
C ILE A 14 4.01 15.49 10.34
N GLY A 15 3.51 15.71 9.12
CA GLY A 15 4.35 15.73 7.90
C GLY A 15 5.47 16.75 7.95
N LYS A 16 5.18 17.98 8.39
CA LYS A 16 6.20 19.05 8.54
C LYS A 16 7.24 18.69 9.60
N GLU A 17 6.82 18.12 10.72
CA GLU A 17 7.77 17.72 11.74
C GLU A 17 8.64 16.54 11.27
N LEU A 18 8.12 15.59 10.49
CA LEU A 18 8.96 14.53 9.87
C LEU A 18 10.02 15.11 8.92
N ILE A 19 9.68 16.16 8.16
CA ILE A 19 10.65 16.88 7.33
C ILE A 19 11.72 17.53 8.22
N LEU A 20 11.33 18.17 9.33
CA LEU A 20 12.28 18.76 10.28
C LEU A 20 13.17 17.70 10.95
N ASP A 21 12.61 16.55 11.31
CA ASP A 21 13.34 15.41 11.88
C ASP A 21 14.43 14.94 10.91
N TYR A 22 14.12 14.87 9.60
CA TYR A 22 15.11 14.57 8.57
C TYR A 22 16.23 15.62 8.49
N ILE A 23 15.89 16.91 8.50
CA ILE A 23 16.88 18.01 8.48
C ILE A 23 17.83 17.90 9.67
N ASN A 24 17.29 17.69 10.87
CA ASN A 24 18.04 17.74 12.12
C ASN A 24 18.94 16.52 12.31
N ASN A 25 18.52 15.35 11.83
CA ASN A 25 19.23 14.10 12.06
C ASN A 25 20.13 13.68 10.88
N ASP A 26 19.92 14.26 9.70
CA ASP A 26 20.59 13.91 8.45
C ASP A 26 20.55 12.41 8.13
N LYS A 27 19.45 11.76 8.49
CA LYS A 27 19.21 10.33 8.25
C LYS A 27 17.73 10.04 8.34
N ILE A 28 17.32 9.01 7.61
CA ILE A 28 16.04 8.34 7.80
C ILE A 28 16.27 6.90 8.24
N LEU A 29 15.41 6.41 9.13
CA LEU A 29 15.51 5.04 9.64
C LEU A 29 14.54 4.13 8.88
N GLY A 30 14.98 2.90 8.64
CA GLY A 30 14.07 1.82 8.32
C GLY A 30 13.18 1.49 9.51
N GLY A 31 11.98 0.99 9.23
CA GLY A 31 11.11 0.42 10.25
C GLY A 31 11.10 -1.10 10.18
N LEU A 32 9.93 -1.65 10.42
CA LEU A 32 9.62 -3.06 10.23
C LEU A 32 8.64 -3.20 9.07
N ASN A 33 8.45 -4.39 8.53
CA ASN A 33 7.35 -4.61 7.60
C ASN A 33 6.03 -4.79 8.37
N GLY A 34 5.61 -3.80 9.15
CA GLY A 34 4.45 -3.95 10.05
C GLY A 34 4.70 -5.00 11.14
N PRO A 35 3.73 -5.86 11.49
CA PRO A 35 3.86 -6.81 12.61
C PRO A 35 4.74 -8.04 12.30
N TYR A 36 5.45 -8.06 11.16
CA TYR A 36 6.24 -9.23 10.74
C TYR A 36 7.68 -9.25 11.25
N ASP A 37 8.15 -8.25 12.01
CA ASP A 37 9.54 -8.16 12.48
C ASP A 37 10.54 -8.41 11.33
N ASP A 38 10.18 -7.99 10.13
CA ASP A 38 11.07 -8.02 8.97
C ASP A 38 11.78 -6.66 8.97
N PRO A 39 13.09 -6.58 9.28
CA PRO A 39 13.80 -5.30 9.29
C PRO A 39 13.85 -4.72 7.89
N GLU A 40 13.47 -3.46 7.76
CA GLU A 40 13.49 -2.73 6.49
C GLU A 40 14.69 -1.82 6.38
N THR A 41 15.11 -1.54 5.14
CA THR A 41 16.03 -0.43 4.90
C THR A 41 15.28 0.90 4.99
N PRO A 42 15.98 2.05 5.01
CA PRO A 42 15.32 3.36 5.03
C PRO A 42 14.50 3.69 3.77
N VAL A 43 14.60 2.89 2.69
CA VAL A 43 14.04 3.23 1.36
C VAL A 43 12.55 3.54 1.42
N ARG A 44 11.73 2.72 2.09
CA ARG A 44 10.28 2.94 2.16
C ARG A 44 9.92 4.28 2.81
N ASN A 45 10.51 4.55 3.97
CA ASN A 45 10.23 5.76 4.73
C ASN A 45 10.72 7.01 3.97
N LEU A 46 11.88 6.92 3.30
CA LEU A 46 12.38 7.98 2.43
C LEU A 46 11.44 8.24 1.25
N CYS A 47 10.93 7.19 0.60
CA CYS A 47 9.96 7.34 -0.48
C CYS A 47 8.69 8.07 -0.03
N HIS A 48 8.11 7.67 1.10
CA HIS A 48 6.93 8.33 1.65
C HIS A 48 7.21 9.79 2.06
N LEU A 49 8.36 10.07 2.66
CA LEU A 49 8.74 11.43 3.04
C LEU A 49 8.98 12.33 1.81
N ILE A 50 9.54 11.78 0.73
CA ILE A 50 9.67 12.47 -0.56
C ILE A 50 8.30 12.87 -1.09
N ILE A 51 7.30 11.98 -1.03
CA ILE A 51 5.93 12.28 -1.47
C ILE A 51 5.31 13.41 -0.62
N ILE A 52 5.38 13.29 0.71
CA ILE A 52 4.91 14.33 1.65
C ILE A 52 5.55 15.68 1.33
N THR A 53 6.88 15.71 1.20
CA THR A 53 7.64 16.94 0.96
C THR A 53 7.31 17.54 -0.40
N SER A 54 7.17 16.71 -1.43
CA SER A 54 6.81 17.13 -2.79
C SER A 54 5.43 17.79 -2.81
N LEU A 55 4.48 17.25 -2.05
CA LEU A 55 3.13 17.80 -1.93
C LEU A 55 3.08 19.08 -1.07
N GLU A 56 3.89 19.17 0.00
CA GLU A 56 4.08 20.43 0.73
C GLU A 56 4.62 21.55 -0.17
N ILE A 57 5.51 21.23 -1.11
CA ILE A 57 6.01 22.18 -2.10
C ILE A 57 4.94 22.53 -3.14
N LYS A 58 4.32 21.53 -3.77
CA LYS A 58 3.47 21.72 -4.96
C LYS A 58 2.08 22.22 -4.66
N ILE A 59 1.46 21.73 -3.59
CA ILE A 59 0.07 22.07 -3.24
C ILE A 59 0.05 23.25 -2.28
N PHE A 60 0.97 23.24 -1.31
CA PHE A 60 0.96 24.19 -0.21
C PHE A 60 2.01 25.30 -0.32
N ASN A 61 2.71 25.38 -1.45
CA ASN A 61 3.67 26.43 -1.79
C ASN A 61 4.81 26.60 -0.77
N ASN A 62 5.24 25.52 -0.10
CA ASN A 62 6.37 25.56 0.83
C ASN A 62 7.72 25.42 0.08
N SER A 63 8.06 26.41 -0.74
CA SER A 63 9.31 26.43 -1.54
C SER A 63 10.59 26.28 -0.72
N LYS A 64 10.55 26.64 0.58
CA LYS A 64 11.66 26.41 1.53
C LYS A 64 12.09 24.95 1.67
N TYR A 65 11.28 23.99 1.22
CA TYR A 65 11.61 22.57 1.28
C TYR A 65 12.26 22.02 0.01
N ILE A 66 12.48 22.84 -1.03
CA ILE A 66 13.07 22.40 -2.30
C ILE A 66 14.47 21.82 -2.11
N ASP A 67 15.36 22.51 -1.40
CA ASP A 67 16.74 22.04 -1.16
C ASP A 67 16.78 20.75 -0.33
N ILE A 68 15.80 20.60 0.56
CA ILE A 68 15.63 19.38 1.38
C ILE A 68 15.19 18.22 0.50
N LEU A 69 14.20 18.43 -0.36
CA LEU A 69 13.74 17.42 -1.31
C LEU A 69 14.87 17.03 -2.27
N GLU A 70 15.70 17.98 -2.68
CA GLU A 70 16.85 17.71 -3.54
C GLU A 70 17.86 16.78 -2.82
N LYS A 71 18.12 17.04 -1.54
CA LYS A 71 18.94 16.16 -0.68
C LYS A 71 18.35 14.75 -0.55
N MET A 72 17.06 14.64 -0.25
CA MET A 72 16.34 13.36 -0.20
C MET A 72 16.43 12.61 -1.54
N SER A 73 16.37 13.34 -2.66
CA SER A 73 16.48 12.74 -4.00
C SER A 73 17.87 12.15 -4.24
N ARG A 74 18.94 12.84 -3.82
CA ARG A 74 20.32 12.34 -3.93
C ARG A 74 20.52 11.11 -3.04
N GLU A 75 19.97 11.12 -1.84
CA GLU A 75 19.99 9.98 -0.93
C GLU A 75 19.27 8.77 -1.54
N LEU A 76 18.03 8.95 -2.02
CA LEU A 76 17.28 7.87 -2.65
C LEU A 76 18.03 7.30 -3.87
N CYS A 77 18.51 8.15 -4.77
CA CYS A 77 19.28 7.69 -5.93
C CYS A 77 20.56 6.95 -5.52
N GLY A 78 21.22 7.37 -4.43
CA GLY A 78 22.41 6.71 -3.88
C GLY A 78 22.15 5.35 -3.21
N LEU A 79 20.90 5.04 -2.84
CA LEU A 79 20.50 3.75 -2.27
C LEU A 79 20.24 2.67 -3.34
N GLN A 80 20.32 3.02 -4.63
CA GLN A 80 20.19 2.04 -5.71
C GLN A 80 21.39 1.09 -5.73
N SER A 81 21.12 -0.21 -5.77
CA SER A 81 22.13 -1.26 -5.92
C SER A 81 22.73 -1.25 -7.33
N GLU A 82 23.89 -1.87 -7.51
CA GLU A 82 24.60 -1.95 -8.80
C GLU A 82 23.75 -2.53 -9.94
N ASP A 83 22.80 -3.41 -9.63
CA ASP A 83 21.89 -4.04 -10.60
C ASP A 83 20.71 -3.14 -11.03
N GLY A 84 20.58 -1.96 -10.43
CA GLY A 84 19.53 -0.98 -10.64
C GLY A 84 18.30 -1.13 -9.74
N LEU A 85 18.33 -2.03 -8.74
CA LEU A 85 17.21 -2.28 -7.82
C LEU A 85 17.47 -1.76 -6.40
N PHE A 86 16.43 -1.78 -5.58
CA PHE A 86 16.49 -1.32 -4.19
C PHE A 86 16.33 -2.50 -3.23
N ILE A 87 17.16 -2.51 -2.20
CA ILE A 87 17.00 -3.42 -1.06
C ILE A 87 15.95 -2.79 -0.16
N MET A 88 14.82 -3.47 0.01
CA MET A 88 13.67 -3.02 0.78
C MET A 88 13.63 -3.64 2.18
N ARG A 89 14.08 -4.90 2.32
CA ARG A 89 14.15 -5.61 3.60
C ARG A 89 15.38 -6.49 3.70
N LEU A 90 15.75 -6.82 4.94
CA LEU A 90 17.02 -7.47 5.28
C LEU A 90 16.86 -8.89 5.86
N LYS A 91 15.65 -9.43 5.88
CA LYS A 91 15.39 -10.78 6.43
C LYS A 91 15.91 -11.86 5.48
N LYS A 92 16.84 -12.70 5.97
CA LYS A 92 17.62 -13.66 5.17
C LYS A 92 16.77 -14.70 4.41
N GLU A 93 15.65 -15.11 4.98
CA GLU A 93 14.75 -16.13 4.39
C GLU A 93 13.76 -15.54 3.38
N LYS A 94 13.79 -14.23 3.17
CA LYS A 94 12.89 -13.50 2.29
C LYS A 94 13.65 -12.87 1.13
N ASP A 95 12.94 -12.53 0.06
CA ASP A 95 13.54 -11.69 -0.98
C ASP A 95 13.82 -10.28 -0.47
N LEU A 96 14.85 -9.65 -1.01
CA LEU A 96 15.30 -8.31 -0.62
C LEU A 96 14.34 -7.20 -1.08
N CYS A 97 13.50 -7.44 -2.09
CA CYS A 97 12.64 -6.43 -2.71
C CYS A 97 11.27 -6.27 -2.05
N ASN A 98 10.94 -7.12 -1.07
CA ASN A 98 9.60 -7.24 -0.50
C ASN A 98 8.53 -7.52 -1.58
N GLY A 99 8.74 -8.58 -2.36
CA GLY A 99 7.88 -8.93 -3.48
C GLY A 99 7.97 -7.90 -4.62
N VAL A 100 6.86 -7.72 -5.34
CA VAL A 100 6.76 -6.64 -6.35
C VAL A 100 6.40 -5.29 -5.73
N ILE A 101 5.82 -5.28 -4.52
CA ILE A 101 5.32 -4.06 -3.89
C ILE A 101 6.43 -3.11 -3.43
N GLY A 102 7.59 -3.62 -3.00
CA GLY A 102 8.61 -2.73 -2.46
C GLY A 102 9.10 -1.67 -3.47
N HIS A 103 9.28 -2.06 -4.73
CA HIS A 103 9.63 -1.11 -5.79
C HIS A 103 8.48 -0.21 -6.25
N SER A 104 7.23 -0.52 -5.87
CA SER A 104 6.09 0.36 -6.13
C SER A 104 6.27 1.70 -5.41
N TRP A 105 6.74 1.67 -4.17
CA TRP A 105 7.05 2.86 -3.37
C TRP A 105 8.15 3.72 -3.99
N VAL A 106 9.17 3.09 -4.55
CA VAL A 106 10.29 3.78 -5.21
C VAL A 106 9.82 4.44 -6.51
N ILE A 107 9.06 3.72 -7.34
CA ILE A 107 8.49 4.26 -8.57
C ILE A 107 7.60 5.48 -8.26
N GLU A 108 6.76 5.37 -7.24
CA GLU A 108 5.89 6.47 -6.80
C GLU A 108 6.72 7.68 -6.37
N ALA A 109 7.71 7.53 -5.49
CA ALA A 109 8.56 8.63 -5.04
C ALA A 109 9.30 9.31 -6.20
N LEU A 110 9.79 8.55 -7.19
CA LEU A 110 10.45 9.09 -8.37
C LEU A 110 9.50 9.91 -9.25
N LEU A 111 8.22 9.53 -9.35
CA LEU A 111 7.21 10.35 -10.03
C LEU A 111 6.98 11.68 -9.31
N TYR A 112 6.96 11.68 -7.98
CA TYR A 112 6.84 12.91 -7.20
C TYR A 112 8.07 13.82 -7.33
N LEU A 113 9.28 13.24 -7.38
CA LEU A 113 10.51 13.98 -7.68
C LEU A 113 10.46 14.61 -9.08
N HIS A 114 10.04 13.84 -10.09
CA HIS A 114 9.83 14.38 -11.43
C HIS A 114 8.77 15.49 -11.44
N MET A 115 7.68 15.34 -10.68
CA MET A 115 6.63 16.36 -10.60
C MET A 115 7.18 17.72 -10.12
N VAL A 116 8.09 17.72 -9.14
CA VAL A 116 8.70 18.95 -8.60
C VAL A 116 9.82 19.47 -9.49
N PHE A 117 10.82 18.64 -9.81
CA PHE A 117 12.05 19.07 -10.48
C PHE A 117 11.96 19.08 -12.01
N LYS A 118 10.97 18.38 -12.59
CA LYS A 118 10.80 18.21 -14.05
C LYS A 118 12.02 17.61 -14.74
N GLU A 119 12.80 16.80 -14.02
CA GLU A 119 13.96 16.11 -14.56
C GLU A 119 13.61 14.69 -15.02
N GLU A 120 14.01 14.35 -16.24
CA GLU A 120 13.77 13.04 -16.86
C GLU A 120 14.53 11.89 -16.18
N LYS A 121 15.61 12.19 -15.45
CA LYS A 121 16.42 11.17 -14.75
C LYS A 121 15.57 10.32 -13.80
N TYR A 122 14.58 10.91 -13.15
CA TYR A 122 13.69 10.22 -12.22
C TYR A 122 12.73 9.27 -12.95
N LEU A 123 12.17 9.69 -14.09
CA LEU A 123 11.34 8.84 -14.93
C LEU A 123 12.14 7.68 -15.55
N ASN A 124 13.36 7.96 -16.01
CA ASN A 124 14.26 6.95 -16.54
C ASN A 124 14.61 5.89 -15.48
N MET A 125 14.90 6.32 -14.25
CA MET A 125 15.16 5.40 -13.14
C MET A 125 13.91 4.57 -12.79
N ALA A 126 12.72 5.17 -12.74
CA ALA A 126 11.47 4.45 -12.49
C ALA A 126 11.17 3.43 -13.60
N ALA A 127 11.37 3.79 -14.87
CA ALA A 127 11.21 2.89 -16.02
C ALA A 127 12.19 1.72 -15.99
N GLN A 128 13.45 1.99 -15.61
CA GLN A 128 14.46 0.94 -15.44
C GLN A 128 14.05 -0.06 -14.36
N ILE A 129 13.62 0.41 -13.20
CA ILE A 129 13.12 -0.45 -12.11
C ILE A 129 11.91 -1.27 -12.61
N ALA A 130 10.92 -0.62 -13.21
CA ALA A 130 9.73 -1.29 -13.72
C ALA A 130 10.08 -2.40 -14.73
N SER A 131 11.02 -2.15 -15.64
CA SER A 131 11.45 -3.11 -16.66
C SER A 131 12.13 -4.36 -16.10
N LYS A 132 12.59 -4.34 -14.84
CA LYS A 132 13.20 -5.50 -14.17
C LYS A 132 12.16 -6.48 -13.61
N HIS A 133 10.91 -6.07 -13.50
CA HIS A 133 9.81 -6.96 -13.11
C HIS A 133 9.24 -7.65 -14.36
N SER A 134 9.65 -8.89 -14.57
CA SER A 134 9.13 -9.68 -15.68
C SER A 134 7.64 -9.96 -15.51
N PHE A 135 6.89 -9.89 -16.60
CA PHE A 135 5.46 -10.17 -16.65
C PHE A 135 5.20 -11.56 -17.24
N ASP A 136 4.40 -12.38 -16.56
CA ASP A 136 3.97 -13.68 -17.08
C ASP A 136 2.59 -13.53 -17.73
N GLU A 137 2.56 -13.54 -19.07
CA GLU A 137 1.32 -13.37 -19.86
C GLU A 137 0.31 -14.51 -19.69
N ARG A 138 0.73 -15.67 -19.17
CA ARG A 138 -0.19 -16.79 -18.96
C ARG A 138 -1.01 -16.55 -17.70
N LEU A 139 -0.39 -15.99 -16.66
CA LEU A 139 -1.03 -15.65 -15.40
C LEU A 139 -1.55 -14.21 -15.34
N ASN A 140 -1.02 -13.34 -16.18
CA ASN A 140 -1.17 -11.89 -16.15
C ASN A 140 -0.73 -11.32 -14.79
N LEU A 141 0.47 -11.68 -14.35
CA LEU A 141 1.06 -11.28 -13.07
C LEU A 141 2.56 -11.01 -13.22
N TRP A 142 3.10 -10.16 -12.34
CA TRP A 142 4.53 -9.86 -12.29
C TRP A 142 5.30 -10.82 -11.38
N ALA A 143 6.54 -11.13 -11.77
CA ALA A 143 7.50 -11.85 -10.96
C ALA A 143 8.30 -10.89 -10.06
N ILE A 144 8.80 -11.44 -8.95
CA ILE A 144 9.82 -10.78 -8.12
C ILE A 144 11.07 -10.58 -9.00
N PRO A 145 11.68 -9.38 -9.02
CA PRO A 145 12.72 -9.04 -9.98
C PRO A 145 14.01 -9.86 -9.73
N ASN A 146 14.88 -9.89 -10.75
CA ASN A 146 16.11 -10.70 -10.79
C ASN A 146 15.94 -12.22 -10.62
N LYS A 147 14.72 -12.73 -10.81
CA LYS A 147 14.47 -14.18 -10.87
C LYS A 147 13.89 -14.52 -12.24
N VAL A 148 14.36 -15.63 -12.83
CA VAL A 148 13.80 -16.12 -14.10
C VAL A 148 12.32 -16.47 -13.90
N PRO A 149 11.39 -15.95 -14.72
CA PRO A 149 9.96 -16.18 -14.54
C PRO A 149 9.60 -17.66 -14.59
N THR A 150 9.31 -18.20 -13.42
CA THR A 150 8.74 -19.51 -13.18
C THR A 150 7.60 -19.37 -12.17
N ASP A 151 6.76 -20.40 -12.02
CA ASP A 151 5.68 -20.42 -11.01
C ASP A 151 6.20 -20.10 -9.58
N LEU A 152 7.47 -20.40 -9.29
CA LEU A 152 8.11 -20.13 -7.99
C LEU A 152 8.53 -18.68 -7.77
N THR A 153 8.53 -17.87 -8.82
CA THR A 153 9.03 -16.48 -8.80
C THR A 153 7.92 -15.45 -8.93
N ILE A 154 6.70 -15.89 -9.27
CA ILE A 154 5.51 -15.05 -9.29
C ILE A 154 5.16 -14.64 -7.86
N ASP A 155 4.91 -13.35 -7.66
CA ASP A 155 4.40 -12.86 -6.39
C ASP A 155 2.88 -13.08 -6.34
N TYR A 156 2.45 -14.14 -5.67
CA TYR A 156 1.03 -14.50 -5.55
C TYR A 156 0.28 -13.76 -4.44
N THR A 157 0.88 -12.72 -3.88
CA THR A 157 0.24 -11.85 -2.90
C THR A 157 -0.56 -10.77 -3.63
N PHE A 158 -1.89 -10.79 -3.48
CA PHE A 158 -2.78 -9.98 -4.32
C PHE A 158 -2.57 -8.48 -4.14
N ASN A 159 -2.40 -8.02 -2.90
CA ASN A 159 -2.11 -6.61 -2.62
C ASN A 159 -0.78 -6.19 -3.26
N HIS A 160 0.23 -7.06 -3.32
CA HIS A 160 1.49 -6.69 -3.94
C HIS A 160 1.32 -6.39 -5.43
N GLN A 161 0.62 -7.29 -6.13
CA GLN A 161 0.32 -7.13 -7.56
C GLN A 161 -0.52 -5.88 -7.84
N LEU A 162 -1.51 -5.59 -7.00
CA LEU A 162 -2.34 -4.39 -7.14
C LEU A 162 -1.54 -3.09 -6.97
N TRP A 163 -0.72 -2.98 -5.93
CA TRP A 163 0.07 -1.76 -5.68
C TRP A 163 1.15 -1.53 -6.73
N TYR A 164 1.74 -2.62 -7.24
CA TYR A 164 2.64 -2.54 -8.37
C TYR A 164 1.92 -2.08 -9.64
N ALA A 165 0.75 -2.63 -9.95
CA ALA A 165 -0.06 -2.18 -11.07
C ALA A 165 -0.48 -0.71 -10.93
N ALA A 166 -0.83 -0.24 -9.73
CA ALA A 166 -1.17 1.16 -9.48
C ALA A 166 0.00 2.11 -9.76
N SER A 167 1.20 1.77 -9.28
CA SER A 167 2.40 2.59 -9.50
C SER A 167 2.86 2.54 -10.96
N LEU A 168 2.75 1.37 -11.61
CA LEU A 168 3.02 1.21 -13.03
C LEU A 168 2.03 2.01 -13.89
N ALA A 169 0.75 2.05 -13.49
CA ALA A 169 -0.28 2.84 -14.16
C ALA A 169 0.02 4.34 -14.10
N GLU A 170 0.36 4.85 -12.92
CA GLU A 170 0.77 6.25 -12.73
C GLU A 170 2.02 6.58 -13.56
N LEU A 171 3.03 5.72 -13.54
CA LEU A 171 4.25 5.87 -14.35
C LEU A 171 3.93 5.88 -15.85
N ASN A 172 3.14 4.92 -16.30
CA ASN A 172 2.81 4.76 -17.71
C ASN A 172 1.89 5.87 -18.23
N ASN A 173 1.12 6.51 -17.36
CA ASN A 173 0.36 7.69 -17.73
C ASN A 173 1.24 8.86 -18.16
N VAL A 174 2.47 8.92 -17.65
CA VAL A 174 3.47 9.92 -18.07
C VAL A 174 4.27 9.41 -19.27
N LEU A 175 4.81 8.18 -19.18
CA LEU A 175 5.73 7.65 -20.19
C LEU A 175 5.07 7.22 -21.51
N LYS A 176 3.78 6.85 -21.47
CA LYS A 176 3.06 6.26 -22.61
C LYS A 176 3.81 5.08 -23.25
N ASN A 177 4.42 4.24 -22.43
CA ASN A 177 5.15 3.06 -22.85
C ASN A 177 4.18 1.93 -23.24
N THR A 178 4.29 1.43 -24.47
CA THR A 178 3.37 0.42 -25.02
C THR A 178 3.46 -0.93 -24.33
N ILE A 179 4.65 -1.33 -23.86
CA ILE A 179 4.85 -2.58 -23.13
C ILE A 179 4.17 -2.50 -21.76
N PHE A 180 4.37 -1.41 -21.03
CA PHE A 180 3.70 -1.21 -19.75
C PHE A 180 2.19 -1.12 -19.91
N GLN A 181 1.72 -0.45 -20.96
CA GLN A 181 0.29 -0.39 -21.28
C GLN A 181 -0.29 -1.79 -21.52
N GLN A 182 0.38 -2.63 -22.32
CA GLN A 182 -0.07 -4.00 -22.58
C GLN A 182 -0.11 -4.85 -21.30
N GLN A 183 0.89 -4.72 -20.41
CA GLN A 183 0.89 -5.45 -19.14
C GLN A 183 -0.27 -5.01 -18.24
N LEU A 184 -0.53 -3.71 -18.16
CA LEU A 184 -1.67 -3.14 -17.41
C LEU A 184 -3.01 -3.62 -17.97
N ASP A 185 -3.18 -3.60 -19.30
CA ASP A 185 -4.39 -4.11 -19.96
C ASP A 185 -4.61 -5.58 -19.60
N CYS A 186 -3.59 -6.43 -19.74
CA CYS A 186 -3.65 -7.84 -19.41
C CYS A 186 -3.99 -8.08 -17.94
N PHE A 187 -3.36 -7.35 -17.01
CA PHE A 187 -3.60 -7.48 -15.57
C PHE A 187 -5.02 -7.06 -15.20
N ILE A 188 -5.45 -5.85 -15.63
CA ILE A 188 -6.74 -5.26 -15.26
C ILE A 188 -7.90 -6.09 -15.82
N LEU A 189 -7.82 -6.50 -17.09
CA LEU A 189 -8.83 -7.37 -17.71
C LEU A 189 -8.88 -8.76 -17.07
N SER A 190 -7.81 -9.17 -16.37
CA SER A 190 -7.73 -10.46 -15.66
C SER A 190 -8.11 -10.38 -14.18
N LEU A 191 -8.53 -9.22 -13.66
CA LEU A 191 -8.95 -9.08 -12.26
C LEU A 191 -10.11 -10.04 -11.93
N ASP A 192 -11.03 -10.30 -12.87
CA ASP A 192 -12.09 -11.29 -12.66
C ASP A 192 -11.56 -12.72 -12.45
N LEU A 193 -10.35 -13.03 -12.92
CA LEU A 193 -9.72 -14.33 -12.73
C LEU A 193 -8.80 -14.36 -11.51
N ASN A 194 -8.06 -13.27 -11.27
CA ASN A 194 -7.00 -13.20 -10.27
C ASN A 194 -7.48 -12.68 -8.89
N MET A 195 -8.49 -11.83 -8.85
CA MET A 195 -9.12 -11.33 -7.62
C MET A 195 -10.10 -12.37 -7.07
N THR A 196 -9.97 -12.71 -5.79
CA THR A 196 -10.92 -13.57 -5.08
C THR A 196 -11.52 -12.81 -3.91
N ASN A 197 -12.86 -12.87 -3.78
CA ASN A 197 -13.56 -12.26 -2.66
C ASN A 197 -14.33 -13.32 -1.87
N SER A 198 -14.60 -13.02 -0.60
CA SER A 198 -15.57 -13.74 0.21
C SER A 198 -17.00 -13.51 -0.29
N GLY A 199 -17.95 -14.28 0.24
CA GLY A 199 -19.38 -14.12 -0.02
C GLY A 199 -19.94 -12.73 0.36
N TYR A 200 -19.23 -11.95 1.16
CA TYR A 200 -19.62 -10.62 1.64
C TYR A 200 -18.71 -9.49 1.11
N GLY A 201 -17.74 -9.80 0.26
CA GLY A 201 -16.95 -8.79 -0.47
C GLY A 201 -15.51 -8.58 0.02
N LYS A 202 -15.11 -9.17 1.16
CA LYS A 202 -13.73 -9.14 1.64
C LYS A 202 -12.77 -9.71 0.59
N ILE A 203 -11.68 -9.00 0.33
CA ILE A 203 -10.67 -9.37 -0.67
C ILE A 203 -9.70 -10.39 -0.07
N ALA A 204 -9.47 -11.48 -0.78
CA ALA A 204 -8.52 -12.50 -0.38
C ALA A 204 -7.08 -12.04 -0.57
N HIS A 205 -6.20 -12.41 0.35
CA HIS A 205 -4.79 -12.00 0.32
C HIS A 205 -3.99 -12.78 -0.74
N THR A 206 -4.40 -14.02 -1.02
CA THR A 206 -3.73 -14.91 -1.96
C THR A 206 -4.44 -14.92 -3.32
N ILE A 207 -3.69 -14.72 -4.39
CA ILE A 207 -4.14 -15.09 -5.75
C ILE A 207 -4.10 -16.61 -5.83
N TYR A 208 -5.19 -17.26 -6.26
CA TYR A 208 -5.25 -18.73 -6.29
C TYR A 208 -4.95 -19.35 -7.67
N ARG A 209 -4.98 -18.58 -8.76
CA ARG A 209 -4.62 -19.05 -10.11
C ARG A 209 -3.13 -19.43 -10.17
N ARG A 210 -2.80 -20.59 -10.73
CA ARG A 210 -1.41 -21.14 -10.79
C ARG A 210 -1.11 -21.70 -12.18
N LEU A 211 0.18 -21.85 -12.51
CA LEU A 211 0.60 -22.55 -13.71
C LEU A 211 0.46 -24.07 -13.53
N GLY A 212 -0.25 -24.71 -14.46
CA GLY A 212 -0.43 -26.16 -14.46
C GLY A 212 -1.61 -26.66 -13.61
N LYS A 213 -2.17 -27.81 -14.02
CA LYS A 213 -3.39 -28.37 -13.44
C LYS A 213 -3.23 -28.75 -11.96
N ILE A 214 -2.12 -29.41 -11.62
CA ILE A 214 -1.86 -29.89 -10.25
C ILE A 214 -1.73 -28.70 -9.28
N ALA A 215 -0.96 -27.67 -9.65
CA ALA A 215 -0.79 -26.47 -8.83
C ALA A 215 -2.12 -25.73 -8.65
N THR A 216 -2.93 -25.64 -9.71
CA THR A 216 -4.27 -25.05 -9.67
C THR A 216 -5.17 -25.80 -8.67
N ILE A 217 -5.22 -27.13 -8.75
CA ILE A 217 -6.02 -27.96 -7.83
C ILE A 217 -5.55 -27.75 -6.38
N LYS A 218 -4.24 -27.81 -6.12
CA LYS A 218 -3.67 -27.57 -4.78
C LYS A 218 -4.07 -26.20 -4.22
N SER A 219 -4.07 -25.17 -5.07
CA SER A 219 -4.46 -23.83 -4.69
C SER A 219 -5.96 -23.72 -4.37
N CYS A 220 -6.82 -24.38 -5.16
CA CYS A 220 -8.25 -24.50 -4.86
C CYS A 220 -8.51 -25.23 -3.54
N VAL A 221 -7.79 -26.33 -3.27
CA VAL A 221 -7.88 -27.04 -1.98
C VAL A 221 -7.45 -26.15 -0.83
N LYS A 222 -6.33 -25.42 -0.97
CA LYS A 222 -5.87 -24.45 0.03
C LYS A 222 -6.92 -23.38 0.31
N ARG A 223 -7.59 -22.86 -0.73
CA ARG A 223 -8.72 -21.93 -0.58
C ARG A 223 -9.84 -22.53 0.26
N MET A 224 -10.25 -23.77 -0.05
CA MET A 224 -11.32 -24.44 0.69
C MET A 224 -10.93 -24.66 2.16
N ILE A 225 -9.69 -25.06 2.44
CA ILE A 225 -9.19 -25.20 3.81
C ILE A 225 -9.24 -23.87 4.55
N ASN A 226 -8.78 -22.77 3.93
CA ASN A 226 -8.84 -21.43 4.54
C ASN A 226 -10.28 -21.02 4.87
N LEU A 227 -11.24 -21.25 3.96
CA LEU A 227 -12.65 -20.92 4.18
C LEU A 227 -13.27 -21.77 5.30
N THR A 228 -12.97 -23.06 5.33
CA THR A 228 -13.44 -23.95 6.40
C THR A 228 -12.85 -23.56 7.76
N ASN A 229 -11.55 -23.21 7.80
CA ASN A 229 -10.92 -22.75 9.03
C ASN A 229 -11.53 -21.44 9.53
N ASP A 230 -11.77 -20.47 8.64
CA ASP A 230 -12.46 -19.22 8.98
C ASP A 230 -13.86 -19.49 9.58
N PHE A 231 -14.66 -20.32 8.90
CA PHE A 231 -15.99 -20.72 9.39
C PHE A 231 -15.94 -21.39 10.78
N LEU A 232 -14.90 -22.19 11.04
CA LEU A 232 -14.68 -22.86 12.33
C LEU A 232 -13.93 -21.99 13.35
N SER A 233 -13.68 -20.71 13.06
CA SER A 233 -12.90 -19.79 13.91
C SER A 233 -11.50 -20.35 14.27
N ARG A 234 -10.87 -21.01 13.31
CA ARG A 234 -9.50 -21.55 13.38
C ARG A 234 -8.54 -20.65 12.58
N LYS A 235 -7.24 -20.91 12.73
CA LYS A 235 -6.19 -20.20 12.00
C LYS A 235 -6.45 -20.16 10.49
N SER A 236 -6.52 -18.96 9.92
CA SER A 236 -6.82 -18.72 8.50
C SER A 236 -6.17 -17.42 8.03
N MET A 237 -6.41 -17.02 6.77
CA MET A 237 -6.02 -15.69 6.27
C MET A 237 -7.04 -14.59 6.59
N ALA A 238 -8.23 -14.96 7.09
CA ALA A 238 -9.37 -14.06 7.14
C ALA A 238 -9.13 -12.83 8.03
N TYR A 239 -8.45 -13.00 9.16
CA TYR A 239 -8.06 -11.92 10.06
C TYR A 239 -7.18 -10.88 9.36
N LYS A 240 -6.15 -11.36 8.66
CA LYS A 240 -5.23 -10.53 7.90
C LYS A 240 -5.91 -9.83 6.73
N GLU A 241 -6.79 -10.54 6.02
CA GLU A 241 -7.58 -10.01 4.91
C GLU A 241 -8.48 -8.82 5.32
N GLU A 242 -8.99 -8.80 6.56
CA GLU A 242 -9.73 -7.63 7.07
C GLU A 242 -8.83 -6.39 7.14
N GLY A 243 -7.65 -6.50 7.75
CA GLY A 243 -6.76 -5.34 7.92
C GLY A 243 -6.11 -4.85 6.63
N TYR A 244 -5.94 -5.72 5.62
CA TYR A 244 -5.49 -5.32 4.28
C TYR A 244 -6.62 -4.95 3.32
N HIS A 245 -7.89 -4.96 3.75
CA HIS A 245 -9.00 -4.75 2.83
C HIS A 245 -8.96 -3.37 2.17
N VAL A 246 -8.86 -2.31 2.97
CA VAL A 246 -8.79 -0.93 2.45
C VAL A 246 -7.50 -0.68 1.67
N PHE A 247 -6.39 -1.25 2.12
CA PHE A 247 -5.11 -1.21 1.41
C PHE A 247 -5.23 -1.71 -0.03
N ASN A 248 -6.03 -2.76 -0.29
CA ASN A 248 -6.30 -3.21 -1.66
C ASN A 248 -7.19 -2.23 -2.44
N LEU A 249 -8.22 -1.67 -1.79
CA LEU A 249 -9.13 -0.71 -2.42
C LEU A 249 -8.41 0.60 -2.80
N MET A 250 -7.41 1.01 -2.03
CA MET A 250 -6.57 2.17 -2.32
C MET A 250 -5.85 2.01 -3.66
N ALA A 251 -5.21 0.86 -3.90
CA ALA A 251 -4.57 0.57 -5.18
C ALA A 251 -5.56 0.57 -6.36
N LEU A 252 -6.76 0.01 -6.19
CA LEU A 252 -7.82 0.05 -7.22
C LEU A 252 -8.29 1.48 -7.51
N ALA A 253 -8.44 2.30 -6.47
CA ALA A 253 -8.80 3.71 -6.60
C ALA A 253 -7.72 4.48 -7.38
N ARG A 254 -6.43 4.26 -7.08
CA ARG A 254 -5.31 4.86 -7.81
C ARG A 254 -5.32 4.50 -9.29
N ILE A 255 -5.54 3.23 -9.64
CA ILE A 255 -5.68 2.80 -11.04
C ILE A 255 -6.87 3.50 -11.70
N SER A 256 -8.01 3.59 -11.01
CA SER A 256 -9.23 4.22 -11.55
C SER A 256 -9.07 5.73 -11.76
N ASN A 257 -8.30 6.40 -10.91
CA ASN A 257 -7.99 7.82 -11.06
C ASN A 257 -7.22 8.10 -12.35
N VAL A 258 -6.26 7.24 -12.69
CA VAL A 258 -5.40 7.40 -13.87
C VAL A 258 -6.05 6.85 -15.14
N TYR A 259 -6.80 5.76 -15.02
CA TYR A 259 -7.46 5.08 -16.14
C TYR A 259 -8.96 4.87 -15.88
N PRO A 260 -9.76 5.95 -15.89
CA PRO A 260 -11.21 5.86 -15.65
C PRO A 260 -11.94 5.03 -16.72
N ASN A 261 -11.35 4.89 -17.91
CA ASN A 261 -11.95 4.14 -19.01
C ASN A 261 -12.08 2.63 -18.73
N TYR A 262 -11.31 2.05 -17.80
CA TYR A 262 -11.50 0.65 -17.40
C TYR A 262 -12.78 0.41 -16.60
N LYS A 263 -13.40 1.47 -16.05
CA LYS A 263 -14.66 1.39 -15.28
C LYS A 263 -14.64 0.27 -14.24
N LEU A 264 -13.63 0.27 -13.36
CA LEU A 264 -13.44 -0.78 -12.36
C LEU A 264 -14.66 -0.92 -11.43
N GLU A 265 -15.40 0.16 -11.21
CA GLU A 265 -16.65 0.18 -10.46
C GLU A 265 -17.78 -0.66 -11.09
N CYS A 266 -17.70 -0.97 -12.40
CA CYS A 266 -18.63 -1.88 -13.06
C CYS A 266 -18.30 -3.37 -12.83
N ASN A 267 -17.09 -3.68 -12.33
CA ASN A 267 -16.72 -5.05 -12.02
C ASN A 267 -17.45 -5.54 -10.76
N LYS A 268 -18.15 -6.69 -10.87
CA LYS A 268 -18.98 -7.25 -9.78
C LYS A 268 -18.20 -7.59 -8.51
N LYS A 269 -16.93 -7.99 -8.61
CA LYS A 269 -16.08 -8.27 -7.44
C LYS A 269 -15.64 -6.96 -6.79
N ILE A 270 -15.23 -5.98 -7.59
CA ILE A 270 -14.77 -4.68 -7.09
C ILE A 270 -15.90 -3.92 -6.41
N ILE A 271 -17.08 -3.81 -7.03
CA ILE A 271 -18.23 -3.13 -6.40
C ILE A 271 -18.61 -3.78 -5.07
N LYS A 272 -18.57 -5.11 -4.99
CA LYS A 272 -18.88 -5.84 -3.76
C LYS A 272 -17.82 -5.61 -2.67
N ALA A 273 -16.55 -5.50 -3.06
CA ALA A 273 -15.49 -5.12 -2.13
C ALA A 273 -15.64 -3.68 -1.64
N LEU A 274 -15.94 -2.74 -2.53
CA LEU A 274 -16.23 -1.36 -2.15
C LEU A 274 -17.43 -1.25 -1.21
N GLN A 275 -18.50 -2.02 -1.45
CA GLN A 275 -19.68 -2.04 -0.60
C GLN A 275 -19.44 -2.68 0.78
N TYR A 276 -18.47 -3.60 0.89
CA TYR A 276 -18.15 -4.26 2.15
C TYR A 276 -17.75 -3.27 3.25
N VAL A 277 -17.06 -2.18 2.90
CA VAL A 277 -16.63 -1.16 3.87
C VAL A 277 -17.80 -0.43 4.55
N ASN A 278 -18.99 -0.45 3.94
CA ASN A 278 -20.20 0.14 4.52
C ASN A 278 -20.89 -0.76 5.55
N THR A 279 -20.36 -1.95 5.82
CA THR A 279 -21.00 -2.93 6.69
C THR A 279 -20.44 -2.87 8.11
N ASP A 280 -21.24 -3.25 9.11
CA ASP A 280 -20.74 -3.43 10.47
C ASP A 280 -19.66 -4.53 10.56
N SER A 281 -19.70 -5.51 9.67
CA SER A 281 -18.70 -6.58 9.60
C SER A 281 -17.31 -6.04 9.34
N PHE A 282 -17.17 -5.02 8.48
CA PHE A 282 -15.90 -4.35 8.23
C PHE A 282 -15.31 -3.75 9.51
N PHE A 283 -16.10 -2.99 10.26
CA PHE A 283 -15.65 -2.42 11.53
C PHE A 283 -15.35 -3.47 12.59
N LYS A 284 -16.16 -4.54 12.66
CA LYS A 284 -15.86 -5.69 13.54
C LYS A 284 -14.51 -6.33 13.16
N GLY A 285 -14.22 -6.44 11.87
CA GLY A 285 -12.94 -6.96 11.36
C GLY A 285 -11.74 -6.10 11.76
N LEU A 286 -11.84 -4.78 11.62
CA LEU A 286 -10.78 -3.83 12.02
C LEU A 286 -10.60 -3.74 13.55
N ASN A 287 -11.65 -4.00 14.31
CA ASN A 287 -11.63 -3.98 15.78
C ASN A 287 -11.34 -5.36 16.39
N ASN A 288 -11.11 -6.40 15.58
CA ASN A 288 -10.90 -7.76 16.07
C ASN A 288 -9.49 -7.90 16.70
N PRO A 289 -9.38 -8.25 18.00
CA PRO A 289 -8.07 -8.45 18.66
C PRO A 289 -7.50 -9.86 18.47
N MET A 290 -8.18 -10.77 17.77
CA MET A 290 -7.80 -12.18 17.66
C MET A 290 -6.65 -12.43 16.67
N TYR A 291 -5.51 -11.77 16.86
CA TYR A 291 -4.34 -11.87 15.98
C TYR A 291 -3.76 -13.29 15.88
N HIS A 292 -3.93 -14.11 16.91
CA HIS A 292 -3.55 -15.53 16.93
C HIS A 292 -4.30 -16.39 15.90
N LEU A 293 -5.37 -15.87 15.30
CA LEU A 293 -6.07 -16.50 14.17
C LEU A 293 -5.36 -16.28 12.83
N ASP A 294 -4.37 -15.40 12.73
CA ASP A 294 -3.53 -15.32 11.54
C ASP A 294 -2.58 -16.53 11.50
N GLN A 295 -2.72 -17.34 10.45
CA GLN A 295 -1.85 -18.49 10.23
C GLN A 295 -0.42 -18.13 9.79
N SER A 296 -0.20 -16.88 9.35
CA SER A 296 1.07 -16.40 8.78
C SER A 296 1.92 -15.57 9.74
N LEU A 297 1.41 -15.25 10.92
CA LEU A 297 2.12 -14.51 11.94
C LEU A 297 2.85 -15.47 12.89
N HIS A 298 4.12 -15.19 13.15
CA HIS A 298 5.00 -16.00 14.00
C HIS A 298 5.73 -15.18 15.07
N ASN A 299 5.31 -13.94 15.28
CA ASN A 299 5.98 -13.00 16.17
C ASN A 299 5.19 -12.77 17.45
N ASP A 300 5.92 -12.39 18.48
CA ASP A 300 5.35 -11.98 19.75
C ASP A 300 5.04 -10.48 19.70
N LEU A 301 3.79 -10.15 19.97
CA LEU A 301 3.31 -8.77 20.06
C LEU A 301 2.87 -8.52 21.51
N SER A 302 3.09 -7.31 21.99
CA SER A 302 2.64 -6.90 23.32
C SER A 302 1.11 -6.82 23.39
N ASP A 303 0.59 -6.87 24.61
CA ASP A 303 -0.84 -6.69 24.87
C ASP A 303 -1.36 -5.37 24.28
N SER A 304 -0.55 -4.30 24.33
CA SER A 304 -0.93 -3.00 23.79
C SER A 304 -1.08 -2.99 22.26
N GLU A 305 -0.28 -3.78 21.56
CA GLU A 305 -0.29 -3.85 20.08
C GLU A 305 -1.40 -4.76 19.54
N THR A 306 -2.01 -5.58 20.39
CA THR A 306 -2.97 -6.63 20.00
C THR A 306 -4.42 -6.32 20.37
N GLN A 307 -4.70 -5.08 20.79
CA GLN A 307 -6.04 -4.62 21.20
C GLN A 307 -7.07 -4.60 20.06
N PHE A 308 -6.63 -4.68 18.80
CA PHE A 308 -7.48 -4.67 17.60
C PHE A 308 -6.71 -5.30 16.43
N ASN A 309 -7.22 -5.15 15.20
CA ASN A 309 -6.58 -5.76 14.04
C ASN A 309 -5.20 -5.14 13.78
N ILE A 310 -4.14 -5.93 13.95
CA ILE A 310 -2.74 -5.47 13.85
C ILE A 310 -2.35 -5.01 12.44
N TYR A 311 -3.13 -5.39 11.43
CA TYR A 311 -2.93 -4.96 10.04
C TYR A 311 -3.79 -3.74 9.67
N GLY A 312 -4.76 -3.36 10.51
CA GLY A 312 -5.69 -2.26 10.25
C GLY A 312 -5.10 -0.89 10.62
N TYR A 313 -5.74 -0.23 11.58
CA TYR A 313 -5.33 1.10 12.09
C TYR A 313 -3.84 1.25 12.46
N PRO A 314 -3.17 0.27 13.10
CA PRO A 314 -1.79 0.47 13.54
C PRO A 314 -0.76 0.23 12.42
N TYR A 315 -1.21 -0.14 11.21
CA TYR A 315 -0.30 -0.46 10.10
C TYR A 315 -0.74 0.16 8.76
N ASN A 316 -1.88 -0.25 8.20
CA ASN A 316 -2.31 0.17 6.86
C ASN A 316 -3.01 1.54 6.80
N VAL A 317 -3.29 2.18 7.94
CA VAL A 317 -3.95 3.50 8.04
C VAL A 317 -5.27 3.65 7.25
N PRO A 318 -6.23 2.72 7.38
CA PRO A 318 -7.43 2.63 6.54
C PRO A 318 -8.26 3.92 6.50
N ALA A 319 -8.22 4.74 7.55
CA ALA A 319 -8.93 6.02 7.55
C ALA A 319 -8.39 7.01 6.52
N PHE A 320 -7.07 7.07 6.34
CA PHE A 320 -6.44 7.97 5.38
C PHE A 320 -6.69 7.50 3.95
N GLU A 321 -6.60 6.19 3.73
CA GLU A 321 -6.90 5.56 2.46
C GLU A 321 -8.38 5.74 2.06
N LEU A 322 -9.33 5.56 2.99
CA LEU A 322 -10.76 5.74 2.72
C LEU A 322 -11.13 7.16 2.30
N CYS A 323 -10.42 8.19 2.79
CA CYS A 323 -10.60 9.56 2.30
C CYS A 323 -10.36 9.64 0.79
N TYR A 324 -9.25 9.06 0.31
CA TYR A 324 -8.93 9.00 -1.12
C TYR A 324 -9.97 8.16 -1.89
N ILE A 325 -10.23 6.94 -1.42
CA ILE A 325 -11.11 5.98 -2.11
C ILE A 325 -12.54 6.55 -2.26
N SER A 326 -13.08 7.20 -1.22
CA SER A 326 -14.43 7.79 -1.27
C SER A 326 -14.57 8.96 -2.25
N LYS A 327 -13.47 9.68 -2.51
CA LYS A 327 -13.41 10.75 -3.50
C LYS A 327 -13.40 10.21 -4.94
N ILE A 328 -12.71 9.09 -5.17
CA ILE A 328 -12.68 8.41 -6.48
C ILE A 328 -14.02 7.70 -6.75
N TYR A 329 -14.51 6.89 -5.81
CA TYR A 329 -15.74 6.11 -5.94
C TYR A 329 -16.93 6.79 -5.27
N LYS A 330 -17.26 8.01 -5.75
CA LYS A 330 -18.33 8.84 -5.20
C LYS A 330 -19.66 8.09 -5.15
N GLY A 331 -20.35 8.19 -4.02
CA GLY A 331 -21.67 7.59 -3.80
C GLY A 331 -21.67 6.09 -3.51
N ILE A 332 -20.52 5.41 -3.59
CA ILE A 332 -20.41 3.99 -3.20
C ILE A 332 -20.05 3.87 -1.72
N ILE A 333 -19.10 4.67 -1.23
CA ILE A 333 -18.69 4.67 0.18
C ILE A 333 -19.46 5.76 0.93
N SER A 334 -20.08 5.39 2.04
CA SER A 334 -20.82 6.31 2.89
C SER A 334 -19.89 7.31 3.59
N PRO A 335 -20.19 8.62 3.58
CA PRO A 335 -19.41 9.61 4.32
C PRO A 335 -19.27 9.29 5.82
N ASN A 336 -20.31 8.71 6.42
CA ASN A 336 -20.31 8.32 7.84
C ASN A 336 -19.28 7.22 8.13
N VAL A 337 -18.97 6.36 7.15
CA VAL A 337 -17.94 5.32 7.29
C VAL A 337 -16.55 5.96 7.32
N VAL A 338 -16.32 6.95 6.45
CA VAL A 338 -15.05 7.70 6.41
C VAL A 338 -14.84 8.46 7.72
N GLU A 339 -15.86 9.17 8.20
CA GLU A 339 -15.80 9.90 9.47
C GLU A 339 -15.54 8.96 10.66
N ARG A 340 -16.25 7.83 10.71
CA ARG A 340 -16.05 6.83 11.77
C ARG A 340 -14.63 6.27 11.75
N CYS A 341 -14.12 5.89 10.58
CA CYS A 341 -12.75 5.38 10.44
C CYS A 341 -11.71 6.44 10.87
N LEU A 342 -11.91 7.71 10.50
CA LEU A 342 -11.04 8.81 10.97
C LEU A 342 -11.05 8.89 12.50
N CYS A 343 -12.24 8.94 13.12
CA CYS A 343 -12.36 8.97 14.58
C CYS A 343 -11.64 7.79 15.24
N GLU A 344 -11.84 6.57 14.74
CA GLU A 344 -11.19 5.36 15.27
C GLU A 344 -9.67 5.38 15.05
N GLN A 345 -9.18 5.79 13.88
CA GLN A 345 -7.74 5.90 13.59
C GLN A 345 -7.05 6.82 14.61
N TRP A 346 -7.57 8.04 14.78
CA TRP A 346 -6.99 9.01 15.71
C TRP A 346 -7.09 8.54 17.16
N ALA A 347 -8.25 8.02 17.58
CA ALA A 347 -8.44 7.54 18.95
C ALA A 347 -7.48 6.39 19.30
N LYS A 348 -7.18 5.51 18.34
CA LYS A 348 -6.39 4.30 18.56
C LYS A 348 -4.89 4.53 18.45
N THR A 349 -4.43 5.36 17.52
CA THR A 349 -2.99 5.42 17.19
C THR A 349 -2.32 6.74 17.52
N TYR A 350 -3.06 7.84 17.63
CA TYR A 350 -2.45 9.15 17.85
C TYR A 350 -2.13 9.42 19.32
N ASN A 351 -0.90 9.85 19.55
CA ASN A 351 -0.41 10.26 20.85
C ASN A 351 -0.21 11.78 20.87
N MET A 352 -1.11 12.48 21.56
CA MET A 352 -1.11 13.93 21.67
C MET A 352 0.14 14.49 22.37
N LYS A 353 0.80 13.72 23.25
CA LYS A 353 1.99 14.20 23.97
C LYS A 353 3.21 14.35 23.07
N VAL A 354 3.31 13.50 22.05
CA VAL A 354 4.44 13.48 21.11
C VAL A 354 4.05 13.91 19.70
N ASN A 355 2.78 14.30 19.47
CA ASN A 355 2.23 14.69 18.17
C ASN A 355 2.57 13.68 17.04
N ARG A 356 2.41 12.38 17.33
CA ARG A 356 2.76 11.28 16.42
C ARG A 356 1.76 10.13 16.53
N LEU A 357 1.73 9.28 15.50
CA LEU A 357 1.09 7.97 15.58
C LEU A 357 2.06 7.01 16.29
N SER A 358 1.73 6.63 17.53
CA SER A 358 2.58 5.76 18.34
C SER A 358 1.81 4.93 19.38
N ASN A 359 0.55 5.23 19.65
CA ASN A 359 -0.25 4.43 20.57
C ASN A 359 -0.64 3.12 19.92
N ASN A 360 -0.43 1.98 20.61
CA ASN A 360 -0.81 0.65 20.12
C ASN A 360 -0.24 0.31 18.73
N VAL A 361 0.88 0.92 18.36
CA VAL A 361 1.55 0.67 17.07
C VAL A 361 2.85 -0.06 17.32
N HIS A 362 3.02 -1.18 16.61
CA HIS A 362 4.24 -1.96 16.65
C HIS A 362 5.39 -1.33 15.88
N ASP A 363 5.14 -0.96 14.62
CA ASP A 363 6.12 -0.27 13.79
C ASP A 363 5.91 1.25 13.82
N VAL A 364 6.31 1.86 14.94
CA VAL A 364 6.21 3.31 15.15
C VAL A 364 7.06 4.09 14.15
N CYS A 365 8.17 3.50 13.68
CA CYS A 365 9.05 4.12 12.71
C CYS A 365 8.32 4.35 11.38
N THR A 366 7.65 3.33 10.82
CA THR A 366 7.01 3.44 9.49
C THR A 366 5.63 4.11 9.53
N ILE A 367 4.81 3.88 10.57
CA ILE A 367 3.41 4.33 10.60
C ILE A 367 3.26 5.85 10.40
N ASN A 368 4.22 6.62 10.90
CA ASN A 368 4.18 8.08 10.80
C ASN A 368 4.42 8.54 9.36
N TYR A 369 5.20 7.80 8.57
CA TYR A 369 5.37 8.08 7.15
C TYR A 369 4.17 7.66 6.32
N ARG A 370 3.37 6.66 6.77
CA ARG A 370 2.12 6.23 6.11
C ARG A 370 1.04 7.33 6.07
N ILE A 371 1.20 8.45 6.77
CA ILE A 371 0.31 9.62 6.61
C ILE A 371 0.33 10.18 5.19
N TYR A 372 1.33 9.83 4.36
CA TYR A 372 1.37 10.23 2.95
C TYR A 372 0.10 9.80 2.20
N GLU A 373 -0.59 8.74 2.63
CA GLU A 373 -1.88 8.32 2.05
C GLU A 373 -2.95 9.41 2.19
N TYR A 374 -2.93 10.17 3.30
CA TYR A 374 -3.81 11.32 3.46
C TYR A 374 -3.34 12.50 2.60
N TYR A 375 -2.03 12.65 2.39
CA TYR A 375 -1.51 13.63 1.43
C TYR A 375 -1.96 13.33 0.00
N ARG A 376 -2.04 12.06 -0.42
CA ARG A 376 -2.65 11.65 -1.70
C ARG A 376 -4.11 12.09 -1.77
N TYR A 377 -4.86 12.02 -0.68
CA TYR A 377 -6.23 12.57 -0.61
C TYR A 377 -6.26 14.10 -0.77
N LEU A 378 -5.31 14.81 -0.18
CA LEU A 378 -5.23 16.27 -0.32
C LEU A 378 -4.94 16.66 -1.78
N GLU A 379 -4.03 15.95 -2.45
CA GLU A 379 -3.72 16.14 -3.87
C GLU A 379 -4.95 16.15 -4.77
N ILE A 380 -5.78 15.12 -4.72
CA ILE A 380 -6.99 15.01 -5.54
C ILE A 380 -8.13 15.97 -5.14
N ASN A 381 -7.97 16.74 -4.06
CA ASN A 381 -8.90 17.83 -3.71
C ASN A 381 -8.42 19.20 -4.18
N HIS A 382 -7.14 19.31 -4.57
CA HIS A 382 -6.55 20.53 -5.10
C HIS A 382 -6.47 20.53 -6.64
N GLU A 383 -6.51 19.35 -7.26
CA GLU A 383 -6.83 19.14 -8.69
C GLU A 383 -8.33 19.35 -8.96
#